data_AF-A0A6T6HK84-F1
#
_entry.id   AF-A0A6T6HK84-F1
#
_cell.length_a   1.000
_cell.length_b   1.000
_cell.length_c   1.000
_cell.angle_alpha   90.00
_cell.angle_beta   90.00
_cell.angle_gamma   90.00
#
_symmetry.space_group_name_H-M   'P 1'
#
loop_
_entity.id
_entity.type
_entity.pdbx_description
1 polymer ?
#
loop_
_entity_poly.entity_id
_entity_poly.type
_entity_poly.pdbx_seq_one_letter_code
_entity_poly.pdbx_strand_id
1 'polypeptide(L)'
;DDDMPSVHLATKICNKETNDIITAQQLFQICQQRETFGPASFIGLKRPGDNGFELSHPTNPTTSMNALLFDMDESRNQGDASLVGAEVDFFCLSGEACMHDMDRTAKQLKEQTKGEEILGAVMFSCSGRGPSAYGMIPEKMSDATRFGNVFKDVPCLGFYAGGEIGPQALAGKENVFQRGRAAMQGFTAVFALFIVPVVDRIHFDLDDRPERVNKFVSEKFGTSAEAQPMEST
;
A
#
# COMPACT_ATOMS: atom_id res chain seq x y z
N ASP A 1 33.35 -0.86 -5.15
CA ASP A 1 33.00 0.15 -4.14
C ASP A 1 32.17 1.23 -4.81
N ASP A 2 31.12 1.64 -4.09
CA ASP A 2 30.04 2.56 -4.45
C ASP A 2 28.83 2.00 -5.22
N ASP A 3 28.16 1.01 -4.62
CA ASP A 3 26.69 0.93 -4.65
C ASP A 3 26.20 1.43 -3.28
N MET A 4 26.35 2.73 -3.03
CA MET A 4 25.72 3.35 -1.87
C MET A 4 24.27 3.62 -2.23
N PRO A 5 23.29 3.09 -1.48
CA PRO A 5 21.89 3.36 -1.75
C PRO A 5 21.66 4.88 -1.75
N SER A 6 20.92 5.37 -2.73
CA SER A 6 20.53 6.77 -2.74
C SER A 6 19.65 7.02 -1.51
N VAL A 7 20.02 7.95 -0.65
CA VAL A 7 19.29 8.26 0.57
C VAL A 7 18.83 9.70 0.58
N HIS A 8 17.59 9.92 1.03
CA HIS A 8 17.13 11.26 1.37
C HIS A 8 17.32 11.53 2.85
N LEU A 9 17.85 12.71 3.14
CA LEU A 9 18.03 13.22 4.50
C LEU A 9 17.01 14.33 4.78
N ALA A 10 16.14 14.10 5.78
CA ALA A 10 15.25 15.13 6.28
C ALA A 10 15.72 15.63 7.65
N THR A 11 16.21 16.88 7.70
CA THR A 11 16.73 17.51 8.94
C THR A 11 15.73 18.48 9.60
N LYS A 12 14.66 18.83 8.89
CA LYS A 12 13.61 19.76 9.36
C LYS A 12 12.26 19.24 8.91
N ILE A 13 11.32 19.17 9.83
CA ILE A 13 9.96 18.73 9.57
C ILE A 13 9.02 19.83 10.06
N CYS A 14 8.06 20.23 9.24
CA CYS A 14 7.05 21.19 9.62
C CYS A 14 5.84 20.46 10.18
N ASN A 15 5.43 20.79 11.40
CA ASN A 15 4.13 20.38 11.91
C ASN A 15 3.04 21.14 11.14
N LYS A 16 2.14 20.44 10.45
CA LYS A 16 1.08 21.07 9.64
C LYS A 16 0.04 21.83 10.48
N GLU A 17 -0.18 21.43 11.73
CA GLU A 17 -1.18 22.04 12.61
C GLU A 17 -0.65 23.31 13.28
N THR A 18 0.61 23.30 13.73
CA THR A 18 1.20 24.43 14.47
C THR A 18 2.10 25.31 13.62
N ASN A 19 2.51 24.87 12.43
CA ASN A 19 3.57 25.45 11.59
C ASN A 19 4.96 25.50 12.26
N ASP A 20 5.16 24.79 13.38
CA ASP A 20 6.45 24.73 14.03
C ASP A 20 7.40 23.81 13.26
N ILE A 21 8.67 24.23 13.18
CA ILE A 21 9.75 23.37 12.68
C ILE A 21 10.25 22.52 13.84
N ILE A 22 10.07 21.20 13.70
CA ILE A 22 10.57 20.21 14.64
C ILE A 22 11.77 19.47 14.05
N THR A 23 12.71 19.12 14.93
CA THR A 23 13.87 18.31 14.60
C THR A 23 13.53 16.82 14.59
N ALA A 24 14.35 15.98 13.94
CA ALA A 24 14.13 14.53 13.94
C ALA A 24 14.21 13.93 15.36
N GLN A 25 15.03 14.49 16.24
CA GLN A 25 15.10 14.06 17.64
C GLN A 25 13.81 14.38 18.41
N GLN A 26 13.27 15.58 18.26
CA GLN A 26 11.99 15.97 18.87
C GLN A 26 10.84 15.11 18.33
N LEU A 27 10.86 14.85 17.02
CA LEU A 27 9.92 13.96 16.37
C LEU A 27 9.95 12.56 17.00
N PHE A 28 11.14 11.96 17.15
CA PHE A 28 11.27 10.64 17.76
C PHE A 28 10.79 10.62 19.23
N GLN A 29 11.06 11.69 19.99
CA GLN A 29 10.52 11.82 21.36
C GLN A 29 8.99 11.83 21.36
N ILE A 30 8.37 12.58 20.44
CA ILE A 30 6.91 12.59 20.26
C ILE A 30 6.41 11.18 19.92
N CYS A 31 7.10 10.45 19.04
CA CYS A 31 6.73 9.07 18.69
C CYS A 31 6.77 8.10 19.87
N GLN A 32 7.74 8.27 20.77
CA GLN A 32 7.93 7.38 21.93
C GLN A 32 7.01 7.73 23.10
N GLN A 33 6.54 8.97 23.18
CA GLN A 33 5.74 9.49 24.30
C GLN A 33 4.22 9.40 24.07
N ARG A 34 3.75 8.74 23.00
CA ARG A 34 2.30 8.61 22.75
C ARG A 34 1.65 7.63 23.72
N GLU A 35 0.88 8.18 24.66
CA GLU A 35 0.19 7.42 25.72
C GLU A 35 -0.95 6.54 25.18
N THR A 36 -1.64 6.95 24.12
CA THR A 36 -2.91 6.31 23.70
C THR A 36 -2.72 5.06 22.85
N PHE A 37 -1.68 5.02 22.01
CA PHE A 37 -1.46 3.93 21.04
C PHE A 37 -0.10 3.24 21.18
N GLY A 38 0.71 3.62 22.18
CA GLY A 38 2.10 3.18 22.30
C GLY A 38 3.01 3.81 21.23
N PRO A 39 4.28 3.35 21.16
CA PRO A 39 5.24 3.89 20.20
C PRO A 39 4.85 3.58 18.77
N ALA A 40 5.11 4.51 17.86
CA ALA A 40 4.92 4.29 16.42
C ALA A 40 5.71 3.06 15.95
N SER A 41 5.04 2.17 15.21
CA SER A 41 5.64 0.96 14.63
C SER A 41 6.25 1.21 13.26
N PHE A 42 5.73 2.22 12.55
CA PHE A 42 6.21 2.64 11.23
C PHE A 42 6.24 4.16 11.11
N ILE A 43 7.16 4.63 10.27
CA ILE A 43 7.15 5.97 9.69
C ILE A 43 6.61 5.84 8.27
N GLY A 44 5.59 6.61 7.94
CA GLY A 44 5.05 6.68 6.60
C GLY A 44 5.58 7.90 5.86
N LEU A 45 5.94 7.74 4.59
CA LEU A 45 6.28 8.81 3.67
C LEU A 45 5.26 8.85 2.52
N LYS A 46 4.64 10.00 2.29
CA LYS A 46 3.74 10.25 1.16
C LYS A 46 4.33 11.38 0.33
N ARG A 47 4.80 11.09 -0.88
CA ARG A 47 5.37 12.13 -1.76
C ARG A 47 4.24 12.93 -2.44
N PRO A 48 4.51 14.14 -2.95
CA PRO A 48 3.51 14.91 -3.70
C PRO A 48 2.93 14.09 -4.85
N GLY A 49 1.60 13.93 -4.88
CA GLY A 49 0.89 13.14 -5.88
C GLY A 49 0.71 11.65 -5.55
N ASP A 50 1.35 11.13 -4.49
CA ASP A 50 1.11 9.77 -4.04
C ASP A 50 -0.29 9.63 -3.40
N ASN A 51 -0.92 8.48 -3.61
CA ASN A 51 -2.24 8.14 -3.08
C ASN A 51 -2.15 7.35 -1.75
N GLY A 52 -1.11 7.54 -0.96
CA GLY A 52 -0.93 6.85 0.33
C GLY A 52 0.48 6.97 0.88
N PHE A 53 0.68 6.51 2.11
CA PHE A 53 1.97 6.49 2.79
C PHE A 53 2.67 5.16 2.56
N GLU A 54 3.89 5.22 2.04
CA GLU A 54 4.81 4.10 2.05
C GLU A 54 5.37 3.93 3.47
N LEU A 55 5.20 2.74 4.04
CA LEU A 55 5.60 2.47 5.41
C LEU A 55 7.00 1.88 5.48
N SER A 56 7.81 2.45 6.36
CA SER A 56 9.12 1.92 6.72
C SER A 56 9.19 1.75 8.23
N HIS A 57 9.90 0.72 8.69
CA HIS A 57 10.22 0.63 10.11
C HIS A 57 11.08 1.85 10.50
N PRO A 58 10.82 2.49 11.64
CA PRO A 58 11.75 3.46 12.17
C PRO A 58 13.07 2.73 12.42
N THR A 59 14.05 2.92 11.54
CA THR A 59 15.43 2.64 11.89
C THR A 59 15.75 3.55 13.06
N ASN A 60 16.46 3.05 14.08
CA ASN A 60 16.95 3.91 15.16
C ASN A 60 17.58 5.14 14.49
N PRO A 61 17.01 6.35 14.65
CA PRO A 61 17.66 7.52 14.10
C PRO A 61 19.06 7.46 14.69
N THR A 62 20.09 7.52 13.86
CA THR A 62 21.44 7.71 14.36
C THR A 62 21.34 8.99 15.18
N THR A 63 21.24 8.85 16.49
CA THR A 63 20.92 9.93 17.43
C THR A 63 21.98 11.02 17.36
N SER A 64 23.14 10.70 16.78
CA SER A 64 24.22 11.60 16.39
C SER A 64 23.91 12.56 15.22
N MET A 65 22.99 12.25 14.29
CA MET A 65 22.79 13.03 13.06
C MET A 65 21.55 13.93 13.06
N ASN A 66 20.63 13.80 14.02
CA ASN A 66 19.38 14.58 14.10
C ASN A 66 18.63 14.68 12.76
N ALA A 67 18.54 13.57 12.05
CA ALA A 67 17.90 13.50 10.74
C ALA A 67 17.15 12.18 10.56
N LEU A 68 16.12 12.20 9.69
CA LEU A 68 15.50 10.98 9.17
C LEU A 68 16.19 10.60 7.87
N LEU A 69 16.50 9.31 7.74
CA LEU A 69 17.02 8.70 6.53
C LEU A 69 15.88 7.95 5.87
N PHE A 70 15.59 8.29 4.61
CA PHE A 70 14.67 7.55 3.77
C PHE A 70 15.46 6.90 2.65
N ASP A 71 15.36 5.58 2.57
CA ASP A 71 15.95 4.82 1.46
C ASP A 71 15.21 5.16 0.15
N MET A 72 15.96 5.30 -0.93
CA MET A 72 15.39 5.48 -2.26
C MET A 72 15.23 4.12 -2.90
N ASP A 73 13.98 3.73 -3.12
CA ASP A 73 13.67 2.58 -3.95
C ASP A 73 14.19 2.82 -5.38
N GLU A 74 15.27 2.12 -5.74
CA GLU A 74 15.91 2.15 -7.06
C GLU A 74 14.94 1.81 -8.20
N SER A 75 13.83 1.13 -7.90
CA SER A 75 12.81 0.79 -8.90
C SER A 75 11.94 1.98 -9.32
N ARG A 76 11.98 3.10 -8.59
CA ARG A 76 11.37 4.36 -9.03
C ARG A 76 12.39 5.10 -9.90
N ASN A 77 12.23 5.03 -11.23
CA ASN A 77 12.92 5.87 -12.21
C ASN A 77 12.60 7.37 -12.01
N GLN A 78 13.05 7.97 -10.91
CA GLN A 78 12.96 9.38 -10.64
C GLN A 78 14.27 9.82 -10.00
N GLY A 79 15.17 10.32 -10.84
CA GLY A 79 16.37 11.00 -10.36
C GLY A 79 15.99 12.11 -9.37
N ASP A 80 16.73 12.18 -8.26
CA ASP A 80 16.84 13.35 -7.39
C ASP A 80 15.50 14.00 -6.96
N ALA A 81 14.44 13.22 -6.82
CA ALA A 81 13.10 13.71 -6.53
C ALA A 81 13.02 14.26 -5.10
N SER A 82 13.24 15.56 -4.96
CA SER A 82 13.16 16.31 -3.71
C SER A 82 11.96 15.91 -2.85
N LEU A 83 12.19 15.68 -1.55
CA LEU A 83 11.13 15.47 -0.56
C LEU A 83 10.39 16.77 -0.17
N VAL A 84 10.66 17.89 -0.83
CA VAL A 84 9.94 19.15 -0.57
C VAL A 84 8.45 18.95 -0.88
N GLY A 85 7.61 19.20 0.12
CA GLY A 85 6.16 19.01 0.04
C GLY A 85 5.70 17.57 0.30
N ALA A 86 6.62 16.62 0.54
CA ALA A 86 6.26 15.30 1.03
C ALA A 86 5.69 15.38 2.46
N GLU A 87 4.84 14.42 2.78
CA GLU A 87 4.20 14.29 4.08
C GLU A 87 4.80 13.10 4.83
N VAL A 88 4.98 13.28 6.13
CA VAL A 88 5.43 12.22 7.04
C VAL A 88 4.38 12.05 8.11
N ASP A 89 4.04 10.80 8.41
CA ASP A 89 3.13 10.45 9.50
C ASP A 89 3.58 9.17 10.20
N PHE A 90 2.99 8.87 11.35
CA PHE A 90 3.34 7.75 12.22
C PHE A 90 2.21 6.76 12.33
N PHE A 91 2.55 5.49 12.14
CA PHE A 91 1.58 4.41 12.13
C PHE A 91 1.90 3.42 13.24
N CYS A 92 0.89 3.03 13.99
CA CYS A 92 0.98 1.97 15.00
C CYS A 92 0.44 0.66 14.43
N LEU A 93 1.18 -0.42 14.64
CA LEU A 93 0.74 -1.76 14.33
C LEU A 93 0.02 -2.35 15.55
N SER A 94 -1.30 -2.18 15.58
CA SER A 94 -2.17 -2.75 16.59
C SER A 94 -3.35 -3.49 15.97
N GLY A 95 -3.99 -4.37 16.73
CA GLY A 95 -5.17 -5.10 16.26
C GLY A 95 -6.32 -4.15 15.92
N GLU A 96 -6.48 -3.09 16.72
CA GLU A 96 -7.44 -2.02 16.46
C GLU A 96 -7.16 -1.26 15.17
N ALA A 97 -5.91 -0.85 14.94
CA ALA A 97 -5.51 -0.18 13.71
C ALA A 97 -5.74 -1.07 12.48
N CYS A 98 -5.42 -2.37 12.59
CA CYS A 98 -5.67 -3.37 11.55
C CYS A 98 -7.16 -3.51 11.21
N MET A 99 -8.02 -3.56 12.23
CA MET A 99 -9.48 -3.65 12.07
C MET A 99 -10.06 -2.38 11.44
N HIS A 100 -9.62 -1.21 11.90
CA HIS A 100 -10.06 0.07 11.36
C HIS A 100 -9.64 0.26 9.90
N ASP A 101 -8.40 -0.11 9.57
CA ASP A 101 -7.92 -0.06 8.18
C ASP A 101 -8.71 -0.99 7.26
N MET A 102 -9.03 -2.20 7.73
CA MET A 102 -9.86 -3.15 6.98
C MET A 102 -11.28 -2.61 6.74
N ASP A 103 -11.93 -2.06 7.76
CA ASP A 103 -13.27 -1.47 7.63
C ASP A 103 -13.29 -0.30 6.65
N ARG A 104 -12.31 0.60 6.77
CA ARG A 104 -12.16 1.77 5.91
C ARG A 104 -11.93 1.35 4.46
N THR A 105 -10.97 0.45 4.24
CA THR A 105 -10.59 -0.04 2.91
C THR A 105 -11.74 -0.80 2.25
N ALA A 106 -12.45 -1.66 2.98
CA ALA A 106 -13.60 -2.39 2.44
C ALA A 106 -14.75 -1.44 2.05
N LYS A 107 -15.05 -0.42 2.87
CA LYS A 107 -16.05 0.60 2.53
C LYS A 107 -15.69 1.40 1.28
N GLN A 108 -14.43 1.84 1.17
CA GLN A 108 -13.93 2.54 -0.01
C GLN A 108 -13.99 1.66 -1.26
N LEU A 109 -13.60 0.39 -1.13
CA LEU A 109 -13.70 -0.60 -2.21
C LEU A 109 -15.14 -0.73 -2.68
N LYS A 110 -16.10 -0.84 -1.77
CA LYS A 110 -17.52 -0.95 -2.11
C LYS A 110 -18.02 0.24 -2.92
N GLU A 111 -17.60 1.46 -2.57
CA GLU A 111 -17.95 2.65 -3.34
C GLU A 111 -17.26 2.66 -4.72
N GLN A 112 -15.98 2.28 -4.78
CA GLN A 112 -15.22 2.24 -6.04
C GLN A 112 -15.67 1.12 -6.99
N THR A 113 -16.36 0.10 -6.49
CA THR A 113 -16.98 -0.98 -7.29
C THR A 113 -18.49 -0.81 -7.45
N LYS A 114 -19.03 0.39 -7.23
CA LYS A 114 -20.47 0.63 -7.32
C LYS A 114 -20.94 0.47 -8.77
N GLY A 115 -21.94 -0.39 -8.97
CA GLY A 115 -22.47 -0.72 -10.30
C GLY A 115 -21.72 -1.84 -11.01
N GLU A 116 -20.61 -2.30 -10.44
CA GLU A 116 -19.89 -3.49 -10.93
C GLU A 116 -20.58 -4.77 -10.45
N GLU A 117 -20.57 -5.79 -11.30
CA GLU A 117 -20.95 -7.16 -10.90
C GLU A 117 -19.70 -7.88 -10.39
N ILE A 118 -19.74 -8.33 -9.12
CA ILE A 118 -18.61 -8.98 -8.46
C ILE A 118 -18.91 -10.47 -8.32
N LEU A 119 -18.10 -11.32 -8.95
CA LEU A 119 -18.24 -12.78 -8.92
C LEU A 119 -17.81 -13.40 -7.59
N GLY A 120 -16.80 -12.79 -6.96
CA GLY A 120 -16.18 -13.33 -5.75
C GLY A 120 -14.93 -12.58 -5.36
N ALA A 121 -14.37 -12.97 -4.22
CA ALA A 121 -13.10 -12.49 -3.74
C ALA A 121 -12.22 -13.64 -3.22
N VAL A 122 -10.90 -13.44 -3.30
CA VAL A 122 -9.91 -14.29 -2.64
C VAL A 122 -9.13 -13.45 -1.63
N MET A 123 -9.00 -13.96 -0.41
CA MET A 123 -8.32 -13.32 0.70
C MET A 123 -7.03 -14.05 1.08
N PHE A 124 -5.95 -13.29 1.24
CA PHE A 124 -4.69 -13.71 1.84
C PHE A 124 -4.34 -12.72 2.94
N SER A 125 -4.48 -13.12 4.21
CA SER A 125 -4.20 -12.24 5.36
C SER A 125 -3.07 -12.79 6.21
N CYS A 126 -2.28 -11.92 6.85
CA CYS A 126 -1.18 -12.36 7.68
C CYS A 126 -1.64 -13.15 8.90
N SER A 127 -1.04 -14.31 9.16
CA SER A 127 -1.31 -15.14 10.35
C SER A 127 -1.03 -14.40 11.66
N GLY A 128 -0.19 -13.37 11.63
CA GLY A 128 0.02 -12.44 12.74
C GLY A 128 -1.22 -11.61 13.10
N ARG A 129 -2.18 -11.44 12.17
CA ARG A 129 -3.44 -10.73 12.41
C ARG A 129 -4.49 -11.64 13.05
N GLY A 130 -4.47 -12.95 12.79
CA GLY A 130 -5.42 -13.91 13.35
C GLY A 130 -5.48 -15.20 12.55
N PRO A 131 -6.43 -16.11 12.82
CA PRO A 131 -7.16 -16.30 14.08
C PRO A 131 -6.34 -17.18 15.05
N SER A 132 -5.02 -16.97 15.14
CA SER A 132 -4.16 -17.75 16.03
C SER A 132 -4.24 -17.24 17.47
N ALA A 133 -3.89 -18.07 18.46
CA ALA A 133 -3.86 -17.68 19.88
C ALA A 133 -2.88 -16.53 20.18
N TYR A 134 -1.94 -16.28 19.27
CA TYR A 134 -0.95 -15.22 19.33
C TYR A 134 -1.22 -14.12 18.29
N GLY A 135 -2.39 -14.17 17.63
CA GLY A 135 -2.80 -13.16 16.66
C GLY A 135 -3.06 -11.82 17.35
N MET A 136 -2.72 -10.75 16.65
CA MET A 136 -2.88 -9.38 17.14
C MET A 136 -4.34 -8.95 17.23
N ILE A 137 -5.22 -9.51 16.38
CA ILE A 137 -6.65 -9.21 16.41
C ILE A 137 -7.36 -10.30 17.22
N PRO A 138 -8.12 -9.93 18.27
CA PRO A 138 -8.82 -10.89 19.12
C PRO A 138 -10.02 -11.53 18.42
N GLU A 139 -10.61 -10.85 17.43
CA GLU A 139 -11.73 -11.35 16.66
C GLU A 139 -11.31 -12.50 15.73
N LYS A 140 -11.97 -13.65 15.89
CA LYS A 140 -11.77 -14.80 15.01
C LYS A 140 -12.17 -14.45 13.58
N MET A 141 -11.28 -14.71 12.61
CA MET A 141 -11.50 -14.42 11.18
C MET A 141 -11.90 -12.95 10.92
N SER A 142 -11.30 -11.99 11.63
CA SER A 142 -11.70 -10.58 11.58
C SER A 142 -11.72 -10.02 10.15
N ASP A 143 -10.67 -10.25 9.35
CA ASP A 143 -10.57 -9.68 8.00
C ASP A 143 -11.68 -10.22 7.07
N ALA A 144 -11.92 -11.53 7.09
CA ALA A 144 -12.99 -12.15 6.31
C ALA A 144 -14.39 -11.70 6.77
N THR A 145 -14.60 -11.57 8.08
CA THR A 145 -15.87 -11.11 8.66
C THR A 145 -16.17 -9.67 8.26
N ARG A 146 -15.16 -8.79 8.30
CA ARG A 146 -15.28 -7.38 7.90
C ARG A 146 -15.56 -7.25 6.41
N PHE A 147 -14.89 -8.04 5.58
CA PHE A 147 -15.21 -8.11 4.16
C PHE A 147 -16.67 -8.53 3.93
N GLY A 148 -17.12 -9.63 4.56
CA GLY A 148 -18.49 -10.14 4.41
C GLY A 148 -19.57 -9.18 4.91
N ASN A 149 -19.27 -8.36 5.92
CA ASN A 149 -20.19 -7.32 6.39
C ASN A 149 -20.45 -6.23 5.33
N VAL A 150 -19.45 -5.93 4.51
CA VAL A 150 -19.54 -4.93 3.44
C VAL A 150 -20.06 -5.54 2.13
N PHE A 151 -19.65 -6.77 1.81
CA PHE A 151 -20.01 -7.49 0.59
C PHE A 151 -20.81 -8.76 0.90
N LYS A 152 -22.04 -8.58 1.43
CA LYS A 152 -22.89 -9.67 1.95
C LYS A 152 -23.14 -10.83 0.98
N ASP A 153 -23.27 -10.52 -0.31
CA ASP A 153 -23.63 -11.50 -1.34
C ASP A 153 -22.45 -11.92 -2.22
N VAL A 154 -21.22 -11.48 -1.88
CA VAL A 154 -20.01 -11.84 -2.63
C VAL A 154 -19.30 -12.98 -1.91
N PRO A 155 -19.15 -14.17 -2.53
CA PRO A 155 -18.40 -15.25 -1.92
C PRO A 155 -16.93 -14.84 -1.76
N CYS A 156 -16.39 -15.02 -0.56
CA CYS A 156 -14.99 -14.76 -0.25
C CYS A 156 -14.33 -16.03 0.29
N LEU A 157 -13.30 -16.51 -0.41
CA LEU A 157 -12.51 -17.67 -0.01
C LEU A 157 -11.09 -17.23 0.32
N GLY A 158 -10.39 -17.94 1.20
CA GLY A 158 -9.04 -17.54 1.56
C GLY A 158 -8.51 -18.22 2.81
N PHE A 159 -7.33 -17.78 3.23
CA PHE A 159 -6.68 -18.28 4.43
C PHE A 159 -5.75 -17.23 5.02
N TYR A 160 -5.31 -17.51 6.24
CA TYR A 160 -4.28 -16.74 6.91
C TYR A 160 -2.90 -17.35 6.62
N ALA A 161 -1.99 -16.56 6.05
CA ALA A 161 -0.70 -16.97 5.49
C ALA A 161 0.49 -16.40 6.27
N GLY A 162 1.67 -16.99 6.12
CA GLY A 162 2.93 -16.52 6.74
C GLY A 162 3.65 -15.43 5.93
N GLY A 163 2.92 -14.70 5.09
CA GLY A 163 3.43 -13.73 4.14
C GLY A 163 2.44 -13.56 2.98
N GLU A 164 2.19 -12.32 2.59
CA GLU A 164 1.22 -11.99 1.56
C GLU A 164 1.95 -11.50 0.31
N ILE A 165 1.50 -11.94 -0.86
CA ILE A 165 1.98 -11.44 -2.14
C ILE A 165 0.93 -10.47 -2.67
N GLY A 166 1.33 -9.21 -2.86
CA GLY A 166 0.46 -8.18 -3.40
C GLY A 166 1.24 -6.93 -3.76
N PRO A 167 0.59 -5.95 -4.41
CA PRO A 167 1.17 -4.63 -4.59
C PRO A 167 1.60 -4.04 -3.24
N GLN A 168 2.67 -3.25 -3.24
CA GLN A 168 3.22 -2.70 -2.00
C GLN A 168 2.13 -2.01 -1.16
N ALA A 169 1.91 -2.50 0.07
CA ALA A 169 0.93 -1.92 0.97
C ALA A 169 1.29 -0.46 1.29
N LEU A 170 0.29 0.42 1.11
CA LEU A 170 0.36 1.82 1.50
C LEU A 170 -0.74 2.10 2.52
N ALA A 171 -0.44 2.91 3.52
CA ALA A 171 -1.43 3.33 4.50
C ALA A 171 -2.22 4.55 4.01
N GLY A 172 -3.48 4.65 4.44
CA GLY A 172 -4.30 5.86 4.24
C GLY A 172 -4.70 6.14 2.80
N LYS A 173 -4.76 5.13 1.93
CA LYS A 173 -5.12 5.32 0.52
C LYS A 173 -6.57 5.80 0.34
N GLU A 174 -6.80 6.68 -0.64
CA GLU A 174 -8.15 7.03 -1.08
C GLU A 174 -8.63 6.07 -2.16
N ASN A 175 -7.89 5.93 -3.26
CA ASN A 175 -8.12 4.86 -4.24
C ASN A 175 -7.51 3.55 -3.74
N VAL A 176 -8.31 2.49 -3.58
CA VAL A 176 -7.85 1.23 -2.97
C VAL A 176 -7.21 0.29 -3.98
N PHE A 177 -7.48 0.45 -5.27
CA PHE A 177 -6.85 -0.35 -6.32
C PHE A 177 -5.35 -0.03 -6.47
N GLN A 178 -4.57 -1.06 -6.78
CA GLN A 178 -3.13 -0.99 -6.98
C GLN A 178 -2.70 -1.86 -8.17
N ARG A 179 -1.60 -1.48 -8.82
CA ARG A 179 -1.04 -2.19 -9.98
C ARG A 179 0.48 -2.27 -9.87
N GLY A 180 1.05 -3.38 -10.33
CA GLY A 180 2.49 -3.61 -10.36
C GLY A 180 3.11 -3.81 -8.98
N ARG A 181 4.44 -3.92 -8.95
CA ARG A 181 5.28 -4.03 -7.74
C ARG A 181 4.74 -5.04 -6.72
N ALA A 182 4.40 -6.22 -7.21
CA ALA A 182 4.03 -7.33 -6.34
C ALA A 182 5.25 -7.73 -5.52
N ALA A 183 5.14 -7.63 -4.20
CA ALA A 183 6.18 -7.96 -3.26
C ALA A 183 5.63 -8.89 -2.17
N MET A 184 6.51 -9.63 -1.52
CA MET A 184 6.17 -10.34 -0.30
C MET A 184 6.16 -9.34 0.86
N GLN A 185 5.08 -9.33 1.63
CA GLN A 185 4.88 -8.40 2.74
C GLN A 185 4.39 -9.13 3.98
N GLY A 186 4.68 -8.55 5.13
CA GLY A 186 4.20 -9.04 6.42
C GLY A 186 3.17 -8.10 7.03
N PHE A 187 2.30 -8.65 7.87
CA PHE A 187 1.25 -7.93 8.60
C PHE A 187 0.21 -7.22 7.71
N THR A 188 0.06 -7.66 6.46
CA THR A 188 -0.93 -7.10 5.53
C THR A 188 -2.16 -8.01 5.41
N ALA A 189 -3.22 -7.48 4.80
CA ALA A 189 -4.36 -8.24 4.32
C ALA A 189 -4.61 -7.89 2.86
N VAL A 190 -4.49 -8.88 1.98
CA VAL A 190 -4.63 -8.73 0.53
C VAL A 190 -5.92 -9.41 0.08
N PHE A 191 -6.71 -8.67 -0.68
CA PHE A 191 -7.94 -9.17 -1.31
C PHE A 191 -7.84 -9.00 -2.82
N ALA A 192 -8.13 -10.08 -3.55
CA ALA A 192 -8.34 -10.05 -4.99
C ALA A 192 -9.84 -10.12 -5.26
N LEU A 193 -10.39 -9.14 -5.99
CA LEU A 193 -11.79 -9.11 -6.39
C LEU A 193 -11.93 -9.50 -7.85
N PHE A 194 -12.89 -10.36 -8.14
CA PHE A 194 -13.21 -10.80 -9.50
C PHE A 194 -14.44 -10.04 -9.99
N ILE A 195 -14.23 -9.05 -10.84
CA ILE A 195 -15.28 -8.20 -11.40
C ILE A 195 -15.62 -8.71 -12.80
N VAL A 196 -16.92 -8.85 -13.10
CA VAL A 196 -17.39 -9.25 -14.44
C VAL A 196 -17.09 -8.14 -15.43
N PRO A 197 -16.35 -8.42 -16.51
CA PRO A 197 -16.12 -7.41 -17.53
C PRO A 197 -17.43 -7.07 -18.24
N VAL A 198 -17.74 -5.78 -18.37
CA VAL A 198 -18.80 -5.32 -19.26
C VAL A 198 -18.36 -5.58 -20.70
N VAL A 199 -19.01 -6.52 -21.36
CA VAL A 199 -18.78 -6.83 -22.78
C VAL A 199 -19.77 -6.02 -23.61
N ASP A 200 -19.28 -4.96 -24.29
CA ASP A 200 -20.06 -4.31 -25.34
C ASP A 200 -20.12 -5.26 -26.56
N ARG A 201 -21.24 -5.97 -26.68
CA ARG A 201 -21.49 -6.92 -27.77
C ARG A 201 -21.82 -6.24 -29.11
N ILE A 202 -22.03 -4.93 -29.13
CA ILE A 202 -22.38 -4.17 -30.34
C ILE A 202 -21.13 -3.68 -31.05
N HIS A 203 -20.08 -3.29 -30.30
CA HIS A 203 -18.80 -2.81 -30.84
C HIS A 203 -17.64 -3.78 -30.56
N PHE A 204 -17.92 -5.07 -30.42
CA PHE A 204 -16.92 -6.08 -30.10
C PHE A 204 -15.99 -6.33 -31.30
N ASP A 205 -14.88 -5.60 -31.37
CA ASP A 205 -13.80 -5.82 -32.33
C ASP A 205 -12.94 -7.00 -31.83
N LEU A 206 -13.17 -8.19 -32.39
CA LEU A 206 -12.43 -9.44 -32.11
C LEU A 206 -11.00 -9.44 -32.70
N ASP A 207 -10.53 -8.28 -33.19
CA ASP A 207 -9.19 -8.09 -33.71
C ASP A 207 -8.14 -8.20 -32.60
N ASP A 208 -7.74 -9.44 -32.31
CA ASP A 208 -6.76 -9.84 -31.30
C ASP A 208 -5.31 -9.79 -31.81
N ARG A 209 -5.07 -9.13 -32.95
CA ARG A 209 -3.71 -8.91 -33.44
C ARG A 209 -2.86 -8.21 -32.38
N PRO A 210 -1.58 -8.60 -32.22
CA PRO A 210 -0.72 -8.10 -31.15
C PRO A 210 -0.70 -6.57 -31.01
N GLU A 211 -0.78 -5.83 -32.11
CA GLU A 211 -0.75 -4.37 -32.12
C GLU A 211 -1.99 -3.75 -31.46
N ARG A 212 -3.16 -4.35 -31.67
CA ARG A 212 -4.45 -3.91 -31.10
C ARG A 212 -4.55 -4.23 -29.63
N VAL A 213 -4.10 -5.42 -29.23
CA VAL A 213 -4.02 -5.83 -27.83
C VAL A 213 -3.06 -4.92 -27.07
N ASN A 214 -1.85 -4.69 -27.61
CA ASN A 214 -0.87 -3.80 -27.00
C ASN A 214 -1.40 -2.36 -26.86
N LYS A 215 -2.10 -1.86 -27.89
CA LYS A 215 -2.74 -0.54 -27.85
C LYS A 215 -3.83 -0.47 -26.78
N PHE A 216 -4.77 -1.40 -26.76
CA PHE A 216 -5.84 -1.45 -25.75
C PHE A 216 -5.28 -1.53 -24.33
N VAL A 217 -4.28 -2.39 -24.12
CA VAL A 217 -3.63 -2.54 -22.82
C VAL A 217 -2.96 -1.22 -22.41
N SER A 218 -2.27 -0.57 -23.35
CA SER A 218 -1.61 0.73 -23.12
C SER A 218 -2.60 1.85 -22.81
N GLU A 219 -3.72 1.93 -23.53
CA GLU A 219 -4.74 2.97 -23.37
C GLU A 219 -5.56 2.79 -22.08
N LYS A 220 -5.98 1.55 -21.79
CA LYS A 220 -6.85 1.25 -20.64
C LYS A 220 -6.07 1.14 -19.33
N PHE A 221 -4.80 0.75 -19.42
CA PHE A 221 -4.00 0.46 -18.23
C PHE A 221 -2.75 1.31 -18.06
N GLY A 222 -2.35 2.10 -19.06
CA GLY A 222 -1.16 2.96 -19.05
C GLY A 222 0.12 2.13 -19.05
N THR A 223 0.83 2.05 -20.18
CA THR A 223 2.13 1.33 -20.24
C THR A 223 3.30 2.23 -19.88
N SER A 224 4.28 1.65 -19.17
CA SER A 224 5.67 2.05 -19.32
C SER A 224 6.45 0.90 -19.96
N ALA A 225 7.13 1.28 -21.04
CA ALA A 225 8.31 0.68 -21.68
C ALA A 225 8.20 -0.70 -22.37
N GLU A 226 8.11 -0.62 -23.70
CA GLU A 226 8.98 -1.28 -24.70
C GLU A 226 9.63 -2.63 -24.30
N ALA A 227 9.00 -3.73 -24.73
CA ALA A 227 9.73 -4.95 -25.02
C ALA A 227 10.48 -4.77 -26.34
N GLN A 228 11.81 -4.66 -26.30
CA GLN A 228 12.64 -4.73 -27.50
C GLN A 228 12.49 -6.11 -28.17
N PRO A 229 12.45 -6.18 -29.51
CA PRO A 229 12.42 -7.46 -30.21
C PRO A 229 13.79 -8.14 -30.06
N MET A 230 13.77 -9.43 -29.67
CA MET A 230 14.93 -10.31 -29.83
C MET A 230 15.27 -10.41 -31.33
N GLU A 231 16.40 -9.82 -31.73
CA GLU A 231 17.03 -10.15 -32.99
C GLU A 231 17.56 -11.59 -32.92
N SER A 232 17.13 -12.40 -33.88
CA SER A 232 17.65 -13.73 -34.16
C SER A 232 19.02 -13.62 -34.81
N THR A 233 20.06 -14.11 -34.13
CA THR A 233 21.27 -14.68 -34.73
C THR A 233 21.68 -15.92 -33.97
#